data_AF-A0AAU7S0D6-F1
#
_entry.id   AF-A0AAU7S0D6-F1
#
_cell.length_a   1.000
_cell.length_b   1.000
_cell.length_c   1.000
_cell.angle_alpha   90.00
_cell.angle_beta   90.00
_cell.angle_gamma   90.00
#
_symmetry.space_group_name_H-M   'P 1'
#
loop_
_entity.id
_entity.type
_entity.pdbx_description
1 polymer ?
#
loop_
_entity_poly.entity_id
_entity_poly.type
_entity_poly.pdbx_seq_one_letter_code
_entity_poly.pdbx_strand_id
1 'polypeptide(L)' 'MEDEIKIDNRGDFGLWAIEVAKQIISEQGFELAKAARDGTDDDVRVAGNALGQAITNALMEVYDGLLEKLDER' A
#
# COMPACT_ATOMS: atom_id res chain seq x y z
N MET A 1 -10.33 17.26 -2.34
CA MET A 1 -11.14 16.04 -2.50
C MET A 1 -10.41 15.27 -3.56
N GLU A 2 -9.53 14.37 -3.11
CA GLU A 2 -8.80 13.48 -4.01
C GLU A 2 -9.85 12.57 -4.65
N ASP A 3 -9.82 12.43 -5.97
CA ASP A 3 -10.76 11.58 -6.69
C ASP A 3 -10.63 10.15 -6.14
N GLU A 4 -11.62 9.68 -5.39
CA GLU A 4 -11.72 8.29 -4.97
C GLU A 4 -11.68 7.41 -6.21
N ILE A 5 -10.60 6.63 -6.37
CA ILE A 5 -10.46 5.73 -7.51
C ILE A 5 -11.45 4.58 -7.30
N LYS A 6 -12.59 4.66 -7.95
CA LYS A 6 -13.60 3.61 -7.92
C LYS A 6 -13.13 2.42 -8.77
N ILE A 7 -12.94 1.27 -8.13
CA ILE A 7 -12.47 0.04 -8.79
C ILE A 7 -13.67 -0.73 -9.34
N ASP A 8 -14.08 -0.48 -10.58
CA ASP A 8 -15.25 -1.15 -11.18
C ASP A 8 -14.87 -2.27 -12.16
N ASN A 9 -13.61 -2.32 -12.61
CA ASN A 9 -13.08 -3.39 -13.45
C ASN A 9 -11.59 -3.66 -13.20
N ARG A 10 -11.03 -4.67 -13.89
CA ARG A 10 -9.61 -5.06 -13.74
C ARG A 10 -8.61 -3.98 -14.17
N GLY A 11 -8.97 -3.14 -15.14
CA GLY A 11 -8.16 -2.00 -15.57
C GLY A 11 -8.09 -0.92 -14.48
N ASP A 12 -9.24 -0.58 -13.88
CA ASP A 12 -9.30 0.37 -12.77
C ASP A 12 -8.50 -0.13 -11.57
N PHE A 13 -8.60 -1.43 -11.26
CA PHE A 13 -7.78 -2.07 -10.23
C PHE A 13 -6.29 -1.92 -10.52
N GLY A 14 -5.87 -2.11 -11.78
CA GLY A 14 -4.48 -1.94 -12.19
C GLY A 14 -3.98 -0.50 -11.98
N LEU A 15 -4.80 0.50 -12.31
CA LEU A 15 -4.47 1.91 -12.08
C LEU A 15 -4.38 2.25 -10.59
N TRP A 16 -5.38 1.84 -9.81
CA TRP A 16 -5.37 1.98 -8.35
C TRP A 16 -4.11 1.35 -7.74
N ALA A 17 -3.78 0.12 -8.14
CA ALA A 17 -2.62 -0.60 -7.60
C ALA A 17 -1.31 0.11 -7.91
N ILE A 18 -1.19 0.76 -9.07
CA ILE A 18 -0.01 1.56 -9.43
C ILE A 18 0.09 2.79 -8.53
N GLU A 19 -1.00 3.54 -8.35
CA GLU A 19 -0.97 4.75 -7.52
C GLU A 19 -0.69 4.43 -6.05
N VAL A 20 -1.34 3.41 -5.50
CA VAL A 20 -1.08 2.96 -4.12
C VAL A 20 0.35 2.45 -3.95
N ALA A 21 0.88 1.69 -4.91
CA ALA A 21 2.27 1.25 -4.87
C ALA A 21 3.26 2.42 -4.88
N LYS A 22 3.02 3.46 -5.70
CA LYS A 22 3.84 4.68 -5.70
C LYS A 22 3.80 5.37 -4.35
N GLN A 23 2.61 5.51 -3.75
CA GLN A 23 2.45 6.14 -2.45
C GLN A 23 3.24 5.38 -1.37
N ILE A 24 3.02 4.06 -1.26
CA ILE A 24 3.72 3.19 -0.29
C ILE A 24 5.24 3.28 -0.46
N ILE A 25 5.74 3.25 -1.70
CA ILE A 25 7.17 3.36 -1.97
C ILE A 25 7.72 4.74 -1.58
N SER A 26 6.96 5.81 -1.86
CA SER A 26 7.41 7.17 -1.53
C SER A 26 7.48 7.42 -0.02
N GLU A 27 6.54 6.86 0.74
CA GLU A 27 6.46 7.05 2.19
C GLU A 27 7.39 6.08 2.94
N GLN A 28 7.27 4.78 2.66
CA GLN A 28 7.93 3.73 3.43
C GLN A 28 9.25 3.25 2.79
N GLY A 29 9.30 3.25 1.46
CA GLY A 29 10.48 2.78 0.71
C GLY A 29 11.70 3.67 0.92
N PHE A 30 11.51 4.99 1.00
CA PHE A 30 12.59 5.93 1.29
C PHE A 30 13.16 5.73 2.70
N GLU A 31 12.32 5.59 3.72
CA GLU A 31 12.78 5.36 5.09
C GLU A 31 13.52 4.03 5.24
N LEU A 32 13.06 2.97 4.56
CA LEU A 32 13.81 1.71 4.51
C LEU A 32 15.18 1.87 3.84
N ALA A 33 15.26 2.58 2.70
CA ALA A 33 16.52 2.80 2.00
C ALA A 33 17.51 3.64 2.84
N LYS A 34 17.00 4.64 3.55
CA LYS A 34 17.77 5.47 4.48
C LYS A 34 18.27 4.66 5.68
N ALA A 35 17.39 3.85 6.30
CA ALA A 35 17.77 2.97 7.40
C ALA A 35 18.83 1.93 6.97
N ALA A 36 18.71 1.37 5.78
CA ALA A 36 19.69 0.42 5.23
C ALA A 36 21.05 1.06 4.95
N ARG A 37 21.09 2.35 4.65
CA ARG A 37 22.33 3.08 4.35
C ARG A 37 23.06 3.55 5.61
N ASP A 38 22.33 4.22 6.50
CA ASP A 38 22.92 5.01 7.59
C ASP A 38 22.45 4.57 8.99
N GLY A 39 21.53 3.60 9.08
CA GLY A 39 20.90 3.14 10.33
C GLY A 39 21.52 1.88 10.93
N THR A 40 20.93 1.44 12.04
CA THR A 40 21.24 0.17 12.70
C THR A 40 20.38 -0.97 12.16
N ASP A 41 20.74 -2.21 12.47
CA ASP A 41 19.90 -3.39 12.18
C ASP A 41 18.48 -3.25 12.74
N ASP A 42 18.32 -2.59 13.90
CA ASP A 42 17.00 -2.36 14.48
C ASP A 42 16.18 -1.34 13.67
N ASP A 43 16.83 -0.29 13.16
CA ASP A 43 16.20 0.71 12.28
C ASP A 43 15.72 0.06 10.98
N VAL A 44 16.54 -0.81 10.38
CA VAL A 44 16.18 -1.58 9.18
C VAL A 44 14.99 -2.49 9.46
N ARG A 45 14.99 -3.18 10.61
CA ARG A 45 13.89 -4.05 11.03
C ARG A 45 12.59 -3.26 11.20
N VAL A 46 12.63 -2.11 11.86
CA VAL A 46 11.46 -1.25 12.06
C VAL A 46 10.93 -0.73 10.73
N ALA A 47 11.79 -0.16 9.88
CA ALA A 47 11.39 0.36 8.58
C ALA A 47 10.85 -0.74 7.64
N GLY A 48 11.46 -1.92 7.65
CA GLY A 48 11.02 -3.07 6.87
C GLY A 48 9.63 -3.55 7.30
N ASN A 49 9.38 -3.61 8.61
CA ASN A 49 8.06 -3.95 9.14
C ASN A 49 7.00 -2.90 8.75
N ALA A 50 7.33 -1.61 8.80
CA ALA A 50 6.42 -0.54 8.40
C ALA A 50 6.03 -0.64 6.92
N LEU A 51 7.01 -0.87 6.03
CA LEU A 51 6.76 -1.10 4.61
C LEU A 51 5.88 -2.33 4.38
N GLY A 52 6.21 -3.46 5.00
CA GLY A 52 5.43 -4.69 4.90
C GLY A 52 3.98 -4.50 5.36
N GLN A 53 3.78 -3.82 6.50
CA GLN A 53 2.47 -3.53 7.04
C GLN A 53 1.64 -2.63 6.12
N ALA A 54 2.25 -1.61 5.50
CA ALA A 54 1.57 -0.73 4.55
C ALA A 54 1.07 -1.51 3.32
N ILE A 55 1.89 -2.43 2.79
CA ILE A 55 1.50 -3.32 1.69
C ILE A 55 0.33 -4.23 2.12
N THR A 56 0.42 -4.85 3.30
CA THR A 56 -0.65 -5.72 3.80
C THR A 56 -1.96 -4.96 3.98
N ASN A 57 -1.92 -3.76 4.56
CA ASN A 57 -3.11 -2.93 4.75
C ASN A 57 -3.78 -2.58 3.42
N ALA A 58 -3.01 -2.17 2.42
CA ALA A 58 -3.54 -1.86 1.08
C ALA A 58 -4.21 -3.08 0.42
N LEU A 59 -3.64 -4.27 0.58
CA LEU A 59 -4.24 -5.50 0.06
C LEU A 59 -5.54 -5.88 0.78
N MET A 60 -5.59 -5.68 2.10
CA MET A 60 -6.79 -5.93 2.91
C MET A 60 -7.91 -4.95 2.55
N GLU A 61 -7.59 -3.66 2.35
CA GLU A 61 -8.57 -2.64 1.94
C GLU A 61 -9.26 -3.01 0.62
N VAL A 62 -8.50 -3.50 -0.36
CA VAL A 62 -9.09 -4.00 -1.62
C VAL A 62 -9.99 -5.20 -1.36
N TYR A 63 -9.52 -6.15 -0.55
CA TYR A 63 -10.27 -7.35 -0.26
C TYR A 63 -11.60 -7.02 0.42
N ASP A 64 -11.59 -6.14 1.42
CA ASP A 64 -12.78 -5.70 2.15
C ASP A 64 -13.74 -4.96 1.20
N GLY A 65 -13.24 -4.04 0.36
CA GLY A 65 -14.07 -3.36 -0.65
C GLY A 65 -14.67 -4.30 -1.71
N LEU A 66 -14.03 -5.44 -2.00
CA LEU A 66 -14.60 -6.49 -2.86
C LEU A 66 -15.74 -7.25 -2.15
N LEU A 67 -15.62 -7.48 -0.84
CA LEU A 67 -16.67 -8.14 -0.05
C LEU A 67 -17.90 -7.24 0.13
N GLU A 68 -17.71 -5.95 0.41
CA GLU A 68 -18.83 -4.99 0.51
C GLU A 68 -19.67 -4.97 -0.77
N LYS A 69 -19.03 -4.98 -1.95
CA LYS A 69 -19.71 -5.08 -3.25
C LYS A 69 -20.48 -6.38 -3.46
N LEU A 70 -20.17 -7.47 -2.75
CA LEU A 70 -20.92 -8.73 -2.85
C LEU A 70 -22.19 -8.70 -1.98
N ASP A 71 -22.13 -8.07 -0.82
CA ASP A 71 -23.27 -7.96 0.11
C ASP A 71 -24.34 -6.98 -0.38
N GLU A 72 -23.99 -6.03 -1.27
CA GLU A 72 -24.93 -5.09 -1.90
C GLU A 72 -25.72 -5.67 -3.11
N ARG A 73 -25.46 -6.92 -3.52
CA ARG A 73 -26.07 -7.57 -4.71
C ARG A 73 -27.23 -8.50 -4.37
#